data_AF-A0A085ZBG3-F1
#
_entry.id   AF-A0A085ZBG3-F1
#
_cell.length_a   1.000
_cell.length_b   1.000
_cell.length_c   1.000
_cell.angle_alpha   90.00
_cell.angle_beta   90.00
_cell.angle_gamma   90.00
#
_symmetry.space_group_name_H-M   'P 1'
#
loop_
_entity.id
_entity.type
_entity.pdbx_description
1 polymer ?
#
loop_
_entity_poly.entity_id
_entity_poly.type
_entity_poly.pdbx_seq_one_letter_code
_entity_poly.pdbx_strand_id
1 'polypeptide(L)'
;MQMKKKNIIIIVFIGVALFIFLNTFFKSREEYRNNYNFVITKIEKSPTKTLIFYNNKEKITLWNYIITDYEEVEVGDLLSKKECSKYLYIYRKNDLGVYSLHLKVNPIGLFPFGWFCN
;
A
#
# COMPACT_ATOMS: atom_id res chain seq x y z
N MET A 1 -15.32 2.17 42.38
CA MET A 1 -15.91 2.83 41.20
C MET A 1 -16.56 1.76 40.31
N GLN A 2 -17.87 1.51 40.42
CA GLN A 2 -18.55 0.54 39.55
C GLN A 2 -18.75 1.19 38.17
N MET A 3 -17.91 0.83 37.20
CA MET A 3 -18.12 1.25 35.81
C MET A 3 -19.44 0.66 35.32
N LYS A 4 -20.40 1.53 34.98
CA LYS A 4 -21.67 1.10 34.38
C LYS A 4 -21.36 0.33 33.10
N LYS A 5 -22.06 -0.77 32.81
CA LYS A 5 -21.84 -1.64 31.63
C LYS A 5 -21.73 -0.85 30.31
N LYS A 6 -22.50 0.25 30.17
CA LYS A 6 -22.42 1.18 29.03
C LYS A 6 -21.03 1.81 28.84
N ASN A 7 -20.31 2.11 29.90
CA ASN A 7 -18.97 2.70 29.84
C ASN A 7 -17.93 1.68 29.39
N ILE A 8 -18.10 0.40 29.74
CA ILE A 8 -17.21 -0.69 29.28
C ILE A 8 -17.30 -0.84 27.76
N ILE A 9 -18.51 -0.81 27.19
CA ILE A 9 -18.71 -0.89 25.73
C ILE A 9 -18.01 0.27 25.02
N ILE A 10 -18.13 1.49 25.54
CA ILE A 10 -17.46 2.67 24.98
C ILE A 10 -15.94 2.52 25.04
N ILE A 11 -15.40 2.07 26.18
CA ILE A 11 -13.95 1.85 26.34
C ILE A 11 -13.45 0.80 25.35
N VAL A 12 -14.17 -0.31 25.19
CA VAL A 12 -13.82 -1.36 24.22
C VAL A 12 -13.84 -0.81 22.80
N PHE A 13 -14.88 -0.05 22.43
CA PHE A 13 -14.98 0.56 21.11
C PHE A 13 -13.82 1.52 20.82
N ILE A 14 -13.51 2.41 21.76
CA ILE A 14 -12.37 3.32 21.67
C ILE A 14 -11.05 2.54 21.54
N GLY A 15 -10.89 1.48 22.35
CA GLY A 15 -9.71 0.62 22.31
C GLY A 15 -9.51 -0.03 20.94
N VAL A 16 -10.58 -0.57 20.33
CA VAL A 16 -10.52 -1.16 18.99
C VAL A 16 -10.21 -0.11 17.92
N ALA A 17 -10.86 1.07 17.99
CA ALA A 17 -10.60 2.16 17.06
C ALA A 17 -9.14 2.63 17.13
N LEU A 18 -8.60 2.81 18.35
CA LEU A 18 -7.19 3.16 18.57
C LEU A 18 -6.25 2.09 18.03
N PHE A 19 -6.56 0.81 18.25
CA PHE A 19 -5.76 -0.30 17.75
C PHE A 19 -5.69 -0.30 16.21
N ILE A 20 -6.83 -0.15 15.53
CA ILE A 20 -6.89 -0.06 14.06
C ILE A 20 -6.07 1.14 13.57
N PHE A 21 -6.25 2.31 14.20
CA PHE A 21 -5.53 3.52 13.85
C PHE A 21 -4.00 3.34 13.97
N LEU A 22 -3.52 2.81 15.10
CA LEU A 22 -2.10 2.55 15.33
C LEU A 22 -1.55 1.53 14.34
N ASN A 23 -2.28 0.44 14.07
CA ASN A 23 -1.87 -0.56 13.11
C ASN A 23 -1.73 0.03 11.70
N THR A 24 -2.70 0.83 11.25
CA THR A 24 -2.60 1.54 9.96
C THR A 24 -1.44 2.52 9.96
N PHE A 25 -1.18 3.23 11.05
CA PHE A 25 -0.04 4.15 11.17
C PHE A 25 1.30 3.43 11.01
N PHE A 26 1.50 2.31 11.73
CA PHE A 26 2.74 1.55 11.63
C PHE A 26 2.95 0.96 10.24
N LYS A 27 1.93 0.38 9.62
CA LYS A 27 2.03 -0.16 8.26
C LYS A 27 2.26 0.92 7.21
N SER A 28 1.61 2.06 7.35
CA SER A 28 1.84 3.22 6.46
C SER A 28 3.28 3.70 6.56
N ARG A 29 3.81 3.83 7.79
CA ARG A 29 5.21 4.19 8.05
C ARG A 29 6.18 3.18 7.46
N GLU A 30 5.94 1.90 7.70
CA GLU A 30 6.77 0.80 7.20
C GLU A 30 6.84 0.82 5.68
N GLU A 31 5.70 0.93 5.01
CA GLU A 31 5.66 0.99 3.54
C GLU A 31 6.42 2.20 2.97
N TYR A 32 6.32 3.39 3.59
CA TYR A 32 7.09 4.55 3.13
C TYR A 32 8.59 4.35 3.30
N ARG A 33 9.03 3.69 4.36
CA ARG A 33 10.46 3.42 4.63
C ARG A 33 11.00 2.21 3.88
N ASN A 34 10.14 1.29 3.47
CA ASN A 34 10.60 0.12 2.73
C ASN A 34 10.87 0.43 1.27
N ASN A 35 11.85 -0.29 0.73
CA ASN A 35 12.14 -0.34 -0.69
C ASN A 35 11.33 -1.47 -1.33
N TYR A 36 10.70 -1.18 -2.46
CA TYR A 36 10.07 -2.17 -3.33
C TYR A 36 10.80 -2.17 -4.65
N ASN A 37 11.24 -3.33 -5.12
CA ASN A 37 11.84 -3.47 -6.43
C ASN A 37 11.65 -4.91 -6.92
N PHE A 38 10.51 -5.18 -7.54
CA PHE A 38 10.15 -6.52 -7.97
C PHE A 38 9.31 -6.52 -9.24
N VAL A 39 9.45 -7.58 -10.03
CA VAL A 39 8.61 -7.83 -11.19
C VAL A 39 7.30 -8.45 -10.72
N ILE A 40 6.17 -7.89 -11.15
CA ILE A 40 4.85 -8.38 -10.81
C ILE A 40 4.64 -9.72 -11.50
N THR A 41 4.49 -10.80 -10.72
CA THR A 41 4.31 -12.15 -11.26
C THR A 41 2.85 -12.54 -11.39
N LYS A 42 1.96 -11.89 -10.63
CA LYS A 42 0.52 -12.09 -10.68
C LYS A 42 -0.19 -10.84 -10.20
N ILE A 43 -1.35 -10.58 -10.80
CA ILE A 43 -2.28 -9.52 -10.42
C ILE A 43 -3.62 -10.16 -10.10
N GLU A 44 -4.19 -9.82 -8.95
CA GLU A 44 -5.58 -10.11 -8.62
C GLU A 44 -6.38 -8.82 -8.58
N LYS A 45 -7.62 -8.88 -9.06
CA LYS A 45 -8.54 -7.76 -9.04
C LYS A 45 -9.51 -7.92 -7.89
N SER A 46 -9.58 -6.92 -7.02
CA SER A 46 -10.62 -6.85 -5.98
C SER A 46 -11.98 -6.43 -6.58
N PRO A 47 -13.09 -6.61 -5.85
CA PRO A 47 -14.41 -6.15 -6.30
C PRO A 47 -14.47 -4.63 -6.57
N THR A 48 -13.64 -3.83 -5.89
CA THR A 48 -13.53 -2.38 -6.10
C THR A 48 -12.57 -2.01 -7.24
N LYS A 49 -12.16 -2.99 -8.05
CA LYS A 49 -11.20 -2.84 -9.16
C LYS A 49 -9.77 -2.45 -8.75
N THR A 50 -9.47 -2.41 -7.46
CA THR A 50 -8.10 -2.26 -6.96
C THR A 50 -7.29 -3.50 -7.31
N LEU A 51 -6.08 -3.29 -7.81
CA LEU A 51 -5.11 -4.33 -8.13
C LEU A 51 -4.35 -4.75 -6.88
N ILE A 52 -4.22 -6.06 -6.72
CA ILE A 52 -3.42 -6.71 -5.69
C ILE A 52 -2.24 -7.38 -6.40
N PHE A 53 -1.03 -6.99 -6.03
CA PHE A 53 0.20 -7.45 -6.66
C PHE A 53 0.81 -8.63 -5.93
N TYR A 54 1.50 -9.48 -6.67
CA TYR A 54 2.26 -10.58 -6.13
C TYR A 54 3.69 -10.53 -6.64
N ASN A 55 4.62 -10.82 -5.73
CA ASN A 55 6.00 -11.15 -6.03
C ASN A 55 6.18 -12.65 -5.79
N ASN A 56 6.18 -13.43 -6.87
CA ASN A 56 6.07 -14.89 -6.83
C ASN A 56 4.79 -15.35 -6.11
N LYS A 57 4.93 -15.95 -4.93
CA LYS A 57 3.80 -16.42 -4.09
C LYS A 57 3.42 -15.42 -2.99
N GLU A 58 4.19 -14.35 -2.82
CA GLU A 58 3.98 -13.37 -1.77
C GLU A 58 3.02 -12.27 -2.25
N LYS A 59 1.93 -12.07 -1.49
CA LYS A 59 0.98 -10.99 -1.72
C LYS A 59 1.54 -9.68 -1.17
N ILE A 60 1.67 -8.69 -2.03
CA ILE A 60 2.11 -7.35 -1.65
C ILE A 60 0.87 -6.49 -1.37
N THR A 61 0.72 -6.07 -0.11
CA THR A 61 -0.39 -5.19 0.31
C THR A 61 0.13 -3.76 0.38
N LEU A 62 -0.44 -2.88 -0.45
CA LEU A 62 -0.12 -1.46 -0.44
C LEU A 62 -1.10 -0.70 0.47
N TRP A 63 -0.58 0.07 1.43
CA TRP A 63 -1.36 0.82 2.42
C TRP A 63 -1.51 2.29 2.06
N ASN A 64 -0.51 2.86 1.40
CA ASN A 64 -0.49 4.26 1.00
C ASN A 64 -0.80 4.44 -0.49
N TYR A 65 -0.84 3.38 -1.29
CA TYR A 65 -1.05 3.46 -2.73
C TYR A 65 -2.23 2.57 -3.13
N ILE A 66 -3.12 3.11 -3.98
CA ILE A 66 -4.16 2.34 -4.64
C ILE A 66 -3.88 2.41 -6.13
N ILE A 67 -3.86 1.25 -6.76
CA ILE A 67 -3.72 1.10 -8.20
C ILE A 67 -4.95 0.35 -8.69
N THR A 68 -5.55 0.81 -9.77
CA THR A 68 -6.80 0.25 -10.31
C THR A 68 -6.57 -0.40 -11.67
N ASP A 69 -7.51 -1.23 -12.10
CA ASP A 69 -7.41 -1.89 -13.41
C ASP A 69 -7.49 -0.94 -14.61
N TYR A 70 -7.90 0.31 -14.40
CA TYR A 70 -7.87 1.38 -15.41
C TYR A 70 -6.46 1.92 -15.70
N GLU A 71 -5.48 1.65 -14.83
CA GLU A 71 -4.10 2.09 -15.03
C GLU A 71 -3.28 1.08 -15.85
N GLU A 72 -3.95 0.05 -16.39
CA GLU A 72 -3.41 -0.90 -17.37
C GLU A 72 -2.10 -1.57 -16.93
N VAL A 73 -1.93 -1.82 -15.63
CA VAL A 73 -0.75 -2.55 -15.11
C VAL A 73 -0.85 -4.04 -15.44
N GLU A 74 0.25 -4.63 -15.88
CA GLU A 74 0.31 -5.99 -16.39
C GLU A 74 1.32 -6.86 -15.64
N VAL A 75 1.13 -8.18 -15.73
CA VAL A 75 2.12 -9.14 -15.25
C VAL A 75 3.39 -8.99 -16.09
N GLY A 76 4.55 -8.91 -15.43
CA GLY A 76 5.84 -8.60 -16.06
C GLY A 76 6.28 -7.14 -15.90
N ASP A 77 5.39 -6.24 -15.47
CA ASP A 77 5.80 -4.89 -15.10
C ASP A 77 6.65 -4.89 -13.82
N LEU A 78 7.59 -3.95 -13.74
CA LEU A 78 8.44 -3.73 -12.57
C LEU A 78 7.81 -2.69 -11.65
N LEU A 79 7.44 -3.10 -10.44
CA LEU A 79 7.03 -2.20 -9.38
C LEU A 79 8.26 -1.76 -8.58
N SER A 80 8.50 -0.46 -8.56
CA SER A 80 9.66 0.13 -7.91
C SER A 80 9.30 1.33 -7.04
N LYS A 81 9.81 1.34 -5.82
CA LYS A 81 9.71 2.47 -4.89
C LYS A 81 10.93 2.41 -3.98
N LYS A 82 11.79 3.43 -4.04
CA LYS A 82 12.91 3.54 -3.10
C LYS A 82 12.41 3.79 -1.67
N GLU A 83 13.25 3.43 -0.70
CA GLU A 83 13.08 3.86 0.69
C GLU A 83 12.89 5.38 0.75
N CYS A 84 11.89 5.83 1.51
CA CYS A 84 11.52 7.23 1.63
C CYS A 84 11.34 7.97 0.29
N SER A 85 10.92 7.27 -0.77
CA SER A 85 10.36 7.90 -1.96
C SER A 85 8.87 8.18 -1.75
N LYS A 86 8.44 9.41 -2.04
CA LYS A 86 7.02 9.79 -2.01
C LYS A 86 6.17 8.96 -2.97
N TYR A 87 6.71 8.68 -4.16
CA TYR A 87 5.98 8.04 -5.25
C TYR A 87 6.38 6.57 -5.39
N LEU A 88 5.40 5.77 -5.80
CA LEU A 88 5.59 4.41 -6.32
C LEU A 88 5.55 4.47 -7.85
N TYR A 89 6.44 3.74 -8.48
CA TYR A 89 6.60 3.72 -9.93
C TYR A 89 6.34 2.32 -10.47
N ILE A 90 5.70 2.26 -11.63
CA ILE A 90 5.57 1.03 -12.41
C ILE A 90 6.26 1.26 -13.74
N TYR A 91 7.12 0.33 -14.10
CA TYR A 91 7.84 0.34 -15.37
C TYR A 91 7.43 -0.85 -16.24
N ARG A 92 7.22 -0.60 -17.52
CA ARG A 92 6.89 -1.62 -18.51
C ARG A 92 8.10 -2.01 -19.32
N LYS A 93 8.27 -3.32 -19.52
CA LYS A 93 9.30 -3.90 -20.38
C LYS A 93 8.84 -3.87 -21.83
N ASN A 94 9.65 -3.32 -22.73
CA ASN A 94 9.40 -3.39 -24.17
C ASN A 94 9.98 -4.68 -24.78
N ASP A 95 9.76 -4.88 -26.08
CA ASP A 95 10.25 -6.06 -26.83
C ASP A 95 11.78 -6.19 -26.84
N LEU A 96 12.50 -5.08 -26.67
CA LEU A 96 13.96 -5.04 -26.55
C LEU A 96 14.45 -5.36 -25.13
N GLY A 97 13.52 -5.60 -24.20
CA GLY A 97 13.78 -5.93 -22.81
C GLY A 97 14.12 -4.75 -21.91
N VAL A 98 13.94 -3.52 -22.38
CA VAL A 98 14.20 -2.29 -21.63
C VAL A 98 12.94 -1.86 -20.88
N TYR A 99 13.10 -1.54 -19.59
CA TYR A 99 12.03 -1.00 -18.76
C TYR A 99 11.92 0.52 -18.95
N SER A 100 10.70 1.00 -19.20
CA SER A 100 10.38 2.43 -19.31
C SER A 100 9.22 2.78 -18.37
N LEU A 101 9.13 4.02 -17.91
CA LEU A 101 8.13 4.43 -16.93
C LEU A 101 6.73 4.34 -17.56
N HIS A 102 5.87 3.50 -16.96
CA HIS A 102 4.46 3.35 -17.33
C HIS A 102 3.56 4.22 -16.45
N LEU A 103 3.75 4.13 -15.13
CA LEU A 103 2.88 4.79 -14.17
C LEU A 103 3.67 5.37 -12.99
N LYS A 104 3.26 6.56 -12.56
CA LYS A 104 3.72 7.19 -11.31
C LYS A 104 2.52 7.38 -10.38
N VAL A 105 2.53 6.67 -9.26
CA VAL A 105 1.41 6.60 -8.32
C VAL A 105 1.65 7.55 -7.15
N ASN A 106 0.69 8.41 -6.89
CA ASN A 106 0.68 9.30 -5.73
C ASN A 106 0.20 8.55 -4.49
N PRO A 107 0.76 8.85 -3.30
CA PRO A 107 0.22 8.30 -2.08
C PRO A 107 -1.15 8.92 -1.78
N ILE A 108 -2.10 8.08 -1.40
CA ILE A 108 -3.45 8.45 -0.94
C ILE A 108 -3.77 7.88 0.45
N GLY A 109 -2.77 7.33 1.13
CA GLY A 109 -2.88 6.84 2.50
C GLY A 109 -3.31 7.93 3.48
N LEU A 110 -3.88 7.52 4.62
CA LEU A 110 -4.41 8.43 5.65
C LEU A 110 -3.35 9.39 6.20
N PHE A 111 -2.09 8.95 6.24
CA PHE A 111 -0.99 9.69 6.87
C PHE A 111 -0.08 10.34 5.82
N PRO A 112 0.24 11.64 5.98
CA PRO A 112 1.14 12.34 5.07
C PRO A 112 2.53 11.71 5.01
N PHE A 113 3.09 11.58 3.81
CA PHE A 113 4.46 11.09 3.58
C PHE A 113 5.50 11.81 4.46
N GLY A 114 5.42 13.15 4.57
CA GLY A 114 6.36 13.98 5.33
C GLY A 114 6.35 13.74 6.86
N TRP A 115 5.41 12.95 7.39
CA TRP A 115 5.45 12.56 8.80
C TRP A 115 6.46 11.46 9.07
N PHE A 116 6.86 10.71 8.04
CA PHE A 116 7.69 9.51 8.21
C PHE A 116 9.07 9.63 7.60
N CYS A 117 9.19 10.46 6.57
CA CYS A 117 10.37 10.64 5.74
C CYS A 117 10.55 12.14 5.47
N ASN A 118 11.71 12.67 5.86
CA ASN A 118 12.17 14.04 5.63
C ASN A 118 13.48 14.01 4.86
#